data_AF-A0A6M2A3M7-F1
#
_entry.id   AF-A0A6M2A3M7-F1
#
_cell.length_a   1.000
_cell.length_b   1.000
_cell.length_c   1.000
_cell.angle_alpha   90.00
_cell.angle_beta   90.00
_cell.angle_gamma   90.00
#
_symmetry.space_group_name_H-M   'P 1'
#
loop_
_entity.id
_entity.type
_entity.pdbx_description
1 polymer ?
#
loop_
_entity_poly.entity_id
_entity_poly.type
_entity_poly.pdbx_seq_one_letter_code
_entity_poly.pdbx_strand_id
1 'polypeptide(L)'
;MPARANSNSGGDNRKASKTQVKAPVVQERKQEEIKNEMEAILAESAKLSPNSAANTTQNFSTGDRAQFYAGHDRLNLQGPSVQRVRELQEENDHLQREISAKEEEVVDCSDPLVILADIEHRKIIIARNTGEILKIYLKNEERIKRIKELETRNVHIQNEMMEMQGRFISTKDLDEKTKFASEFFVMKSEIECNLDEIKELNKK
;
A
#
# COMPACT_ATOMS: atom_id res chain seq x y z
N MET A 1 13.46 43.67 -29.24
CA MET A 1 12.61 43.51 -30.44
C MET A 1 11.73 42.28 -30.24
N PRO A 2 10.41 42.48 -30.05
CA PRO A 2 9.43 41.44 -29.71
C PRO A 2 8.58 41.03 -30.94
N ALA A 3 8.03 39.81 -30.93
CA ALA A 3 6.88 39.33 -31.72
C ALA A 3 6.77 37.80 -31.51
N ARG A 4 5.62 37.14 -31.35
CA ARG A 4 4.22 37.55 -31.26
C ARG A 4 3.47 36.32 -30.75
N ALA A 5 2.44 36.55 -29.94
CA ALA A 5 1.47 35.54 -29.52
C ALA A 5 0.75 34.91 -30.72
N ASN A 6 0.33 33.65 -30.58
CA ASN A 6 -0.94 33.24 -31.15
C ASN A 6 -1.68 32.26 -30.23
N SER A 7 -2.89 32.67 -29.89
CA SER A 7 -3.94 32.00 -29.15
C SER A 7 -4.70 31.01 -30.04
N ASN A 8 -5.11 29.87 -29.47
CA ASN A 8 -6.37 29.17 -29.76
C ASN A 8 -6.45 27.98 -28.78
N SER A 9 -7.24 28.03 -27.71
CA SER A 9 -8.69 27.82 -27.66
C SER A 9 -9.13 26.41 -28.04
N GLY A 10 -9.71 25.71 -27.06
CA GLY A 10 -10.73 24.70 -27.32
C GLY A 10 -10.30 23.27 -27.02
N GLY A 11 -11.03 22.63 -26.10
CA GLY A 11 -11.25 21.20 -26.15
C GLY A 11 -10.88 20.44 -24.89
N ASP A 12 -11.68 20.62 -23.85
CA ASP A 12 -11.99 19.54 -22.92
C ASP A 12 -12.24 18.24 -23.69
N ASN A 13 -11.40 17.23 -23.46
CA ASN A 13 -11.72 15.82 -23.70
C ASN A 13 -10.64 14.92 -23.09
N ARG A 14 -10.46 14.98 -21.77
CA ARG A 14 -9.91 13.82 -21.06
C ARG A 14 -11.04 12.81 -20.89
N LYS A 15 -11.12 11.91 -21.87
CA LYS A 15 -11.84 10.63 -21.74
C LYS A 15 -11.41 9.99 -20.42
N ALA A 16 -12.32 9.99 -19.45
CA ALA A 16 -12.24 9.13 -18.30
C ALA A 16 -12.24 7.68 -18.81
N SER A 17 -11.06 7.07 -18.86
CA SER A 17 -10.93 5.63 -18.98
C SER A 17 -11.51 5.01 -17.72
N LYS A 18 -12.83 4.78 -17.73
CA LYS A 18 -13.53 3.90 -16.80
C LYS A 18 -12.89 2.53 -16.94
N THR A 19 -11.96 2.21 -16.05
CA THR A 19 -11.62 0.84 -15.73
C THR A 19 -12.90 0.22 -15.16
N GLN A 20 -13.68 -0.43 -16.02
CA GLN A 20 -14.79 -1.27 -15.60
C GLN A 20 -14.19 -2.44 -14.83
N VAL A 21 -14.24 -2.34 -13.51
CA VAL A 21 -14.14 -3.50 -12.62
C VAL A 21 -15.33 -4.40 -12.97
N LYS A 22 -15.09 -5.46 -13.76
CA LYS A 22 -16.04 -6.55 -13.95
C LYS A 22 -16.15 -7.32 -12.63
N ALA A 23 -17.09 -6.91 -11.79
CA ALA A 23 -17.66 -7.76 -10.75
C ALA A 23 -18.47 -8.91 -11.41
N PRO A 24 -18.61 -10.07 -10.76
CA PRO A 24 -18.60 -11.35 -11.45
C PRO A 24 -19.98 -11.70 -12.02
N VAL A 25 -19.99 -12.12 -13.29
CA VAL A 25 -21.10 -12.72 -14.06
C VAL A 25 -21.77 -13.91 -13.34
N VAL A 26 -21.17 -14.40 -12.24
CA VAL A 26 -21.68 -15.49 -11.40
C VAL A 26 -22.81 -15.03 -10.46
N GLN A 27 -22.87 -13.75 -10.06
CA GLN A 27 -23.94 -13.25 -9.18
C GLN A 27 -25.25 -12.97 -9.95
N GLU A 28 -25.17 -12.46 -11.19
CA GLU A 28 -26.36 -12.24 -12.02
C GLU A 28 -27.06 -13.56 -12.40
N ARG A 29 -26.29 -14.60 -12.77
CA ARG A 29 -26.87 -15.91 -13.10
C ARG A 29 -27.57 -16.57 -11.92
N LYS A 30 -27.02 -16.43 -10.70
CA LYS A 30 -27.66 -16.95 -9.48
C LYS A 30 -28.94 -16.19 -9.12
N GLN A 31 -28.98 -14.87 -9.33
CA GLN A 31 -30.21 -14.10 -9.12
C GLN A 31 -31.29 -14.43 -10.15
N GLU A 32 -30.91 -14.73 -11.39
CA GLU A 32 -31.84 -15.09 -12.46
C GLU A 32 -32.37 -16.53 -12.30
N GLU A 33 -31.56 -17.47 -11.81
CA GLU A 33 -32.03 -18.81 -11.41
C GLU A 33 -33.03 -18.75 -10.25
N ILE A 34 -32.75 -17.96 -9.19
CA ILE A 34 -33.68 -17.79 -8.07
C ILE A 34 -35.00 -17.13 -8.52
N LYS A 35 -34.93 -16.18 -9.46
CA LYS A 35 -36.11 -15.52 -10.00
C LYS A 35 -36.96 -16.47 -10.84
N ASN A 36 -36.31 -17.32 -11.64
CA ASN A 36 -36.99 -18.34 -12.44
C ASN A 36 -37.61 -19.44 -11.56
N GLU A 37 -36.95 -19.83 -10.47
CA GLU A 37 -37.50 -20.77 -9.48
C GLU A 37 -38.68 -20.15 -8.70
N MET A 38 -38.60 -18.88 -8.31
CA MET A 38 -39.73 -18.16 -7.72
C MET A 38 -40.91 -18.03 -8.68
N GLU A 39 -40.67 -17.74 -9.97
CA GLU A 39 -41.73 -17.71 -10.99
C GLU A 39 -42.34 -19.09 -11.25
N ALA A 40 -41.54 -20.16 -11.21
CA ALA A 40 -42.05 -21.52 -11.33
C ALA A 40 -42.94 -21.89 -10.13
N ILE A 41 -42.53 -21.53 -8.91
CA ILE A 41 -43.32 -21.76 -7.68
C ILE A 41 -44.60 -20.91 -7.68
N LEU A 42 -44.54 -19.66 -8.15
CA LEU A 42 -45.72 -18.79 -8.30
C LEU A 42 -46.66 -19.27 -9.41
N ALA A 43 -46.13 -19.80 -10.51
CA ALA A 43 -46.93 -20.40 -11.58
C ALA A 43 -47.56 -21.73 -11.18
N GLU A 44 -46.90 -22.52 -10.32
CA GLU A 44 -47.42 -23.78 -9.79
C GLU A 44 -48.45 -23.54 -8.68
N SER A 45 -48.24 -22.55 -7.82
CA SER A 45 -49.24 -22.10 -6.84
C SER A 45 -50.44 -21.40 -7.48
N ALA A 46 -50.26 -20.69 -8.60
CA ALA A 46 -51.37 -20.16 -9.41
C ALA A 46 -52.18 -21.27 -10.11
N LYS A 47 -51.61 -22.46 -10.31
CA LYS A 47 -52.34 -23.65 -10.78
C LYS A 47 -53.10 -24.37 -9.65
N LEU A 48 -52.87 -24.01 -8.39
CA LEU A 48 -53.47 -24.63 -7.20
C LEU A 48 -54.56 -23.76 -6.50
N SER A 49 -55.33 -22.98 -7.29
CA SER A 49 -56.70 -22.45 -6.99
C SER A 49 -56.77 -21.00 -6.42
N PRO A 50 -57.77 -20.14 -6.80
CA PRO A 50 -59.14 -20.49 -7.19
C PRO A 50 -59.66 -19.79 -8.46
N ASN A 51 -59.91 -20.59 -9.49
CA ASN A 51 -60.89 -20.26 -10.53
C ASN A 51 -62.08 -21.24 -10.50
N SER A 52 -62.52 -21.61 -9.30
CA SER A 52 -63.77 -22.34 -9.04
C SER A 52 -64.92 -21.39 -8.65
N ALA A 53 -64.86 -20.15 -9.12
CA ALA A 53 -65.90 -19.14 -8.96
C ALA A 53 -66.49 -18.69 -10.30
N ALA A 54 -66.76 -19.62 -11.24
CA ALA A 54 -67.79 -19.46 -12.27
C ALA A 54 -67.92 -20.74 -13.12
N ASN A 55 -69.08 -21.37 -13.03
CA ASN A 55 -69.60 -22.41 -13.92
C ASN A 55 -68.86 -23.77 -13.95
N THR A 56 -69.12 -24.57 -12.92
CA THR A 56 -69.40 -25.98 -13.18
C THR A 56 -70.54 -26.42 -12.26
N THR A 57 -71.76 -26.43 -12.79
CA THR A 57 -72.85 -27.23 -12.23
C THR A 57 -72.51 -28.70 -12.47
N GLN A 58 -71.52 -29.23 -11.76
CA GLN A 58 -71.22 -30.66 -11.74
C GLN A 58 -71.90 -31.22 -10.50
N ASN A 59 -72.86 -32.11 -10.77
CA ASN A 59 -73.44 -32.99 -9.79
C ASN A 59 -72.31 -33.76 -9.09
N PHE A 60 -71.93 -33.32 -7.89
CA PHE A 60 -71.09 -34.11 -7.01
C PHE A 60 -71.89 -35.37 -6.63
N SER A 61 -71.54 -36.49 -7.26
CA SER A 61 -71.98 -37.80 -6.81
C SER A 61 -71.51 -38.00 -5.37
N THR A 62 -72.38 -38.56 -4.53
CA THR A 62 -72.14 -38.84 -3.12
C THR A 62 -70.86 -39.68 -2.87
N GLY A 63 -70.31 -40.31 -3.91
CA GLY A 63 -69.03 -41.04 -3.88
C GLY A 63 -67.77 -40.19 -3.77
N ASP A 64 -67.70 -39.02 -4.42
CA ASP A 64 -66.46 -38.21 -4.43
C ASP A 64 -66.25 -37.46 -3.11
N ARG A 65 -67.36 -37.13 -2.45
CA ARG A 65 -67.34 -36.51 -1.13
C ARG A 65 -66.83 -37.49 -0.05
N ALA A 66 -66.99 -38.79 -0.24
CA ALA A 66 -66.46 -39.79 0.69
C ALA A 66 -64.92 -39.93 0.58
N GLN A 67 -64.33 -39.71 -0.60
CA GLN A 67 -62.88 -39.85 -0.80
C GLN A 67 -62.08 -38.72 -0.13
N PHE A 68 -62.61 -37.49 -0.13
CA PHE A 68 -61.98 -36.36 0.56
C PHE A 68 -61.92 -36.56 2.09
N TYR A 69 -62.98 -37.11 2.69
CA TYR A 69 -63.02 -37.42 4.13
C TYR A 69 -62.34 -38.76 4.49
N ALA A 70 -62.08 -39.63 3.51
CA ALA A 70 -61.35 -40.89 3.70
C ALA A 70 -59.82 -40.72 3.82
N GLY A 71 -59.31 -39.49 3.80
CA GLY A 71 -57.92 -39.18 4.17
C GLY A 71 -56.86 -39.53 3.12
N HIS A 72 -57.25 -39.86 1.88
CA HIS A 72 -56.30 -40.23 0.83
C HIS A 72 -55.43 -39.04 0.37
N ASP A 73 -56.00 -37.85 0.24
CA ASP A 73 -55.24 -36.61 -0.07
C ASP A 73 -54.42 -36.10 1.13
N ARG A 74 -54.83 -36.46 2.36
CA ARG A 74 -54.11 -36.14 3.59
C ARG A 74 -52.81 -36.96 3.73
N LEU A 75 -52.80 -38.18 3.19
CA LEU A 75 -51.64 -39.09 3.20
C LEU A 75 -50.57 -38.67 2.19
N ASN A 76 -50.95 -38.10 1.04
CA ASN A 76 -49.99 -37.71 0.00
C ASN A 76 -49.18 -36.44 0.35
N LEU A 77 -49.64 -35.63 1.31
CA LEU A 77 -48.99 -34.38 1.76
C LEU A 77 -48.10 -34.55 3.00
N GLN A 78 -48.03 -35.73 3.62
CA GLN A 78 -47.50 -35.86 4.98
C GLN A 78 -46.08 -36.41 5.14
N GLY A 79 -45.48 -37.05 4.13
CA GLY A 79 -44.13 -37.61 4.24
C GLY A 79 -43.07 -36.74 3.54
N PRO A 80 -43.06 -36.71 2.20
CA PRO A 80 -41.97 -36.09 1.44
C PRO A 80 -41.87 -34.58 1.60
N SER A 81 -43.00 -33.87 1.65
CA SER A 81 -43.00 -32.40 1.79
C SER A 81 -42.56 -31.96 3.19
N VAL A 82 -42.97 -32.69 4.23
CA VAL A 82 -42.55 -32.43 5.62
C VAL A 82 -41.07 -32.76 5.80
N GLN A 83 -40.61 -33.85 5.18
CA GLN A 83 -39.20 -34.23 5.16
C GLN A 83 -38.34 -33.16 4.47
N ARG A 84 -38.79 -32.66 3.31
CA ARG A 84 -38.12 -31.56 2.59
C ARG A 84 -38.07 -30.28 3.42
N VAL A 85 -39.12 -29.96 4.17
CA VAL A 85 -39.11 -28.79 5.08
C VAL A 85 -38.10 -28.96 6.21
N ARG A 86 -37.95 -30.16 6.78
CA ARG A 86 -36.93 -30.43 7.80
C ARG A 86 -35.52 -30.31 7.25
N GLU A 87 -35.27 -30.88 6.07
CA GLU A 87 -33.97 -30.78 5.39
C GLU A 87 -33.60 -29.32 5.11
N LEU A 88 -34.56 -28.52 4.63
CA LEU A 88 -34.36 -27.09 4.43
C LEU A 88 -34.13 -26.31 5.73
N GLN A 89 -34.78 -26.72 6.83
CA GLN A 89 -34.54 -26.12 8.15
C GLN A 89 -33.14 -26.45 8.66
N GLU A 90 -32.71 -27.70 8.55
CA GLU A 90 -31.37 -28.14 8.93
C GLU A 90 -30.29 -27.45 8.08
N GLU A 91 -30.52 -27.29 6.78
CA GLU A 91 -29.63 -26.55 5.87
C GLU A 91 -29.59 -25.07 6.25
N ASN A 92 -30.73 -24.45 6.56
CA ASN A 92 -30.78 -23.06 6.99
C ASN A 92 -30.02 -22.85 8.31
N ASP A 93 -30.22 -23.73 9.30
CA ASP A 93 -29.51 -23.70 10.58
C ASP A 93 -28.01 -23.95 10.42
N HIS A 94 -27.61 -24.75 9.43
CA HIS A 94 -26.21 -24.94 9.07
C HIS A 94 -25.62 -23.67 8.45
N LEU A 95 -26.30 -23.07 7.48
CA LEU A 95 -25.88 -21.82 6.84
C LEU A 95 -25.81 -20.66 7.84
N GLN A 96 -26.75 -20.55 8.78
CA GLN A 96 -26.70 -19.52 9.82
C GLN A 96 -25.48 -19.67 10.74
N ARG A 97 -25.12 -20.92 11.08
CA ARG A 97 -23.90 -21.19 11.85
C ARG A 97 -22.64 -20.86 11.04
N GLU A 98 -22.62 -21.17 9.76
CA GLU A 98 -21.51 -20.82 8.87
C GLU A 98 -21.36 -19.29 8.70
N ILE A 99 -22.47 -18.58 8.52
CA ILE A 99 -22.49 -17.11 8.47
C ILE A 99 -21.94 -16.53 9.78
N SER A 100 -22.42 -17.01 10.93
CA SER A 100 -21.97 -16.53 12.23
C SER A 100 -20.46 -16.77 12.43
N ALA A 101 -19.96 -17.95 12.05
CA ALA A 101 -18.53 -18.27 12.13
C ALA A 101 -17.68 -17.39 11.19
N LYS A 102 -18.20 -17.06 10.00
CA LYS A 102 -17.54 -16.16 9.05
C LYS A 102 -17.58 -14.70 9.48
N GLU A 103 -18.65 -14.25 10.12
CA GLU A 103 -18.73 -12.91 10.71
C GLU A 103 -17.70 -12.73 11.84
N GLU A 104 -17.53 -13.75 12.68
CA GLU A 104 -16.49 -13.76 13.72
C GLU A 104 -15.07 -13.73 13.13
N GLU A 105 -14.80 -14.53 12.09
CA GLU A 105 -13.51 -14.52 11.36
C GLU A 105 -13.19 -13.14 10.73
N VAL A 106 -14.21 -12.42 10.26
CA VAL A 106 -14.05 -11.06 9.69
C VAL A 106 -13.78 -10.02 10.77
N VAL A 107 -14.32 -10.17 11.98
CA VAL A 107 -14.04 -9.27 13.12
C VAL A 107 -12.61 -9.43 13.62
N ASP A 108 -12.06 -10.64 13.55
CA ASP A 108 -10.66 -10.94 13.92
C ASP A 108 -9.63 -10.54 12.84
N CYS A 109 -10.08 -10.25 11.61
CA CYS A 109 -9.24 -9.65 10.59
C CYS A 109 -8.95 -8.18 10.96
N SER A 110 -7.77 -7.91 11.54
CA SER A 110 -7.27 -6.57 11.82
C SER A 110 -7.56 -5.60 10.66
N ASP A 111 -8.28 -4.52 10.97
CA ASP A 111 -8.78 -3.54 10.00
C ASP A 111 -7.68 -3.18 8.98
N PRO A 112 -7.88 -3.48 7.68
CA PRO A 112 -6.93 -3.17 6.63
C PRO A 112 -6.50 -1.70 6.60
N LEU A 113 -7.35 -0.79 7.07
CA LEU A 113 -7.03 0.64 7.19
C LEU A 113 -5.98 0.92 8.27
N VAL A 114 -6.01 0.18 9.38
CA VAL A 114 -5.01 0.29 10.46
C VAL A 114 -3.65 -0.17 9.95
N ILE A 115 -3.60 -1.31 9.25
CA ILE A 115 -2.35 -1.81 8.64
C ILE A 115 -1.81 -0.80 7.62
N LEU A 116 -2.68 -0.21 6.80
CA LEU A 116 -2.28 0.79 5.82
C LEU A 116 -1.73 2.07 6.49
N ALA A 117 -2.37 2.53 7.57
CA ALA A 117 -1.91 3.67 8.35
C ALA A 117 -0.53 3.40 8.98
N ASP A 118 -0.30 2.21 9.52
CA ASP A 118 1.00 1.79 10.08
C ASP A 118 2.09 1.74 9.00
N ILE A 119 1.78 1.20 7.82
CA ILE A 119 2.70 1.19 6.68
C ILE A 119 3.08 2.62 6.31
N GLU A 120 2.11 3.52 6.19
CA GLU A 120 2.36 4.90 5.80
C GLU A 120 3.18 5.65 6.86
N HIS A 121 2.87 5.44 8.14
CA HIS A 121 3.65 5.98 9.25
C HIS A 121 5.11 5.51 9.20
N ARG A 122 5.36 4.22 8.96
CA ARG A 122 6.72 3.68 8.82
C ARG A 122 7.45 4.28 7.63
N LYS A 123 6.79 4.48 6.48
CA LYS A 123 7.41 5.15 5.32
C LYS A 123 7.86 6.57 5.66
N ILE A 124 7.05 7.33 6.39
CA ILE A 124 7.40 8.69 6.82
C ILE A 124 8.66 8.67 7.70
N ILE A 125 8.73 7.74 8.66
CA ILE A 125 9.92 7.59 9.52
C ILE A 125 11.14 7.20 8.70
N ILE A 126 11.00 6.25 7.78
CA ILE A 126 12.10 5.84 6.89
C ILE A 126 12.59 7.03 6.08
N ALA A 127 11.70 7.78 5.43
CA ALA A 127 12.07 8.95 4.64
C ALA A 127 12.80 10.01 5.47
N ARG A 128 12.33 10.26 6.71
CA ARG A 128 13.01 11.17 7.65
C ARG A 128 14.41 10.68 7.99
N ASN A 129 14.55 9.42 8.41
CA ASN A 129 15.84 8.83 8.78
C ASN A 129 16.81 8.84 7.60
N THR A 130 16.34 8.53 6.39
CA THR A 130 17.14 8.62 5.17
C THR A 130 17.63 10.05 4.93
N GLY A 131 16.79 11.07 5.15
CA GLY A 131 17.19 12.47 5.05
C GLY A 131 18.23 12.89 6.09
N GLU A 132 18.12 12.40 7.33
CA GLU A 132 19.10 12.65 8.39
C GLU A 132 20.45 11.97 8.08
N ILE A 133 20.41 10.72 7.60
CA ILE A 133 21.60 9.98 7.14
C ILE A 133 22.28 10.73 5.99
N LEU A 134 21.53 11.20 4.99
CA LEU A 134 22.10 11.95 3.87
C LEU A 134 22.81 13.23 4.33
N LYS A 135 22.25 13.96 5.31
CA LYS A 135 22.91 15.14 5.89
C LYS A 135 24.23 14.79 6.56
N ILE A 136 24.31 13.65 7.24
CA ILE A 136 25.57 13.16 7.86
C ILE A 136 26.58 12.81 6.75
N TYR A 137 26.14 12.12 5.70
CA TYR A 137 27.01 11.79 4.56
C TYR A 137 27.62 13.03 3.92
N LEU A 138 26.82 14.06 3.64
CA LEU A 138 27.32 15.32 3.06
C LEU A 138 28.34 16.01 3.97
N LYS A 139 28.08 16.08 5.28
CA LYS A 139 29.04 16.63 6.25
C LYS A 139 30.35 15.84 6.27
N ASN A 140 30.27 14.52 6.19
CA ASN A 140 31.44 13.66 6.16
C ASN A 140 32.23 13.82 4.85
N GLU A 141 31.56 14.02 3.73
CA GLU A 141 32.20 14.31 2.44
C GLU A 141 32.97 15.63 2.49
N GLU A 142 32.35 16.70 3.00
CA GLU A 142 33.02 18.00 3.19
C GLU A 142 34.22 17.88 4.13
N ARG A 143 34.08 17.13 5.22
CA ARG A 143 35.14 16.86 6.20
C ARG A 143 36.33 16.14 5.56
N ILE A 144 36.09 15.07 4.80
CA ILE A 144 37.14 14.32 4.10
C ILE A 144 37.82 15.20 3.05
N LYS A 145 37.04 15.99 2.31
CA LYS A 145 37.58 16.95 1.34
C LYS A 145 38.53 17.94 2.03
N ARG A 146 38.12 18.51 3.17
CA ARG A 146 38.95 19.44 3.95
C ARG A 146 40.24 18.80 4.46
N ILE A 147 40.18 17.57 4.96
CA ILE A 147 41.37 16.82 5.39
C ILE A 147 42.34 16.66 4.21
N LYS A 148 41.85 16.23 3.05
CA LYS A 148 42.68 16.04 1.85
C LYS A 148 43.33 17.35 1.37
N GLU A 149 42.62 18.48 1.44
CA GLU A 149 43.18 19.79 1.14
C GLU A 149 44.33 20.16 2.09
N LEU A 150 44.16 19.93 3.40
CA LEU A 150 45.19 20.18 4.42
C LEU A 150 46.40 19.25 4.25
N GLU A 151 46.18 17.98 3.94
CA GLU A 151 47.26 17.02 3.64
C GLU A 151 48.07 17.45 2.41
N THR A 152 47.39 17.86 1.34
CA THR A 152 48.04 18.37 0.13
C THR A 152 48.86 19.63 0.44
N ARG A 153 48.30 20.55 1.23
CA ARG A 153 49.00 21.75 1.68
C ARG A 153 50.22 21.42 2.54
N ASN A 154 50.12 20.45 3.44
CA ASN A 154 51.23 20.01 4.27
C ASN A 154 52.38 19.45 3.43
N VAL A 155 52.09 18.64 2.41
CA VAL A 155 53.11 18.13 1.48
C VAL A 155 53.81 19.29 0.77
N HIS A 156 53.06 20.29 0.32
CA HIS A 156 53.64 21.47 -0.33
C HIS A 156 54.56 22.26 0.61
N ILE A 157 54.09 22.59 1.83
CA ILE A 157 54.90 23.30 2.84
C ILE A 157 56.13 22.49 3.24
N GLN A 158 56.03 21.16 3.35
CA GLN A 158 57.18 20.30 3.64
C GLN A 158 58.26 20.39 2.57
N ASN A 159 57.87 20.45 1.29
CA ASN A 159 58.81 20.64 0.19
C ASN A 159 59.49 22.01 0.28
N GLU A 160 58.73 23.08 0.53
CA GLU A 160 59.29 24.42 0.74
C GLU A 160 60.25 24.47 1.94
N MET A 161 59.90 23.81 3.05
CA MET A 161 60.78 23.71 4.22
C MET A 161 62.10 23.01 3.90
N MET A 162 62.07 21.94 3.10
CA MET A 162 63.30 21.28 2.65
C MET A 162 64.17 22.21 1.79
N GLU A 163 63.56 22.98 0.89
CA GLU A 163 64.28 23.98 0.11
C GLU A 163 64.91 25.06 1.00
N MET A 164 64.17 25.55 1.99
CA MET A 164 64.64 26.57 2.95
C MET A 164 65.79 26.06 3.81
N GLN A 165 65.71 24.80 4.25
CA GLN A 165 66.81 24.14 4.94
C GLN A 165 68.04 24.01 4.04
N GLY A 166 67.87 23.68 2.76
CA GLY A 166 68.96 23.65 1.78
C GLY A 166 69.63 25.01 1.57
N ARG A 167 68.83 26.08 1.47
CA ARG A 167 69.32 27.46 1.37
C ARG A 167 70.07 27.88 2.64
N PHE A 168 69.50 27.61 3.82
CA PHE A 168 70.13 27.88 5.11
C PHE A 168 71.53 27.25 5.24
N ILE A 169 71.69 26.00 4.80
CA ILE A 169 72.98 25.28 4.83
C ILE A 169 73.98 25.90 3.85
N SER A 170 73.51 26.32 2.66
CA SER A 170 74.37 26.79 1.56
C SER A 170 74.82 28.24 1.72
N THR A 171 74.02 29.07 2.41
CA THR A 171 74.31 30.49 2.63
C THR A 171 75.49 30.67 3.59
N LYS A 172 76.32 31.69 3.34
CA LYS A 172 77.44 32.07 4.22
C LYS A 172 77.14 33.30 5.07
N ASP A 173 76.27 34.16 4.59
CA ASP A 173 75.84 35.36 5.30
C ASP A 173 74.94 35.03 6.50
N LEU A 174 75.17 35.70 7.62
CA LEU A 174 74.46 35.45 8.88
C LEU A 174 73.05 36.04 8.86
N ASP A 175 72.88 37.20 8.22
CA ASP A 175 71.58 37.88 8.17
C ASP A 175 70.60 37.09 7.29
N GLU A 176 71.05 36.63 6.12
CA GLU A 176 70.28 35.72 5.28
C GLU A 176 69.98 34.38 5.98
N LYS A 177 70.93 33.81 6.74
CA LYS A 177 70.68 32.60 7.53
C LYS A 177 69.57 32.80 8.56
N THR A 178 69.61 33.92 9.28
CA THR A 178 68.59 34.27 10.27
C THR A 178 67.22 34.37 9.60
N LYS A 179 67.16 34.97 8.40
CA LYS A 179 65.94 35.06 7.61
C LYS A 179 65.39 33.68 7.23
N PHE A 180 66.22 32.81 6.63
CA PHE A 180 65.78 31.46 6.25
C PHE A 180 65.33 30.62 7.45
N ALA A 181 66.02 30.74 8.59
CA ALA A 181 65.61 30.07 9.83
C ALA A 181 64.24 30.58 10.32
N SER A 182 64.00 31.89 10.27
CA SER A 182 62.71 32.45 10.68
C SER A 182 61.56 31.95 9.81
N GLU A 183 61.72 31.95 8.48
CA GLU A 183 60.71 31.46 7.54
C GLU A 183 60.47 29.95 7.71
N PHE A 184 61.52 29.16 7.98
CA PHE A 184 61.38 27.73 8.30
C PHE A 184 60.51 27.48 9.54
N PHE A 185 60.70 28.25 10.62
CA PHE A 185 59.90 28.08 11.84
C PHE A 185 58.45 28.54 11.65
N VAL A 186 58.21 29.57 10.83
CA VAL A 186 56.84 29.97 10.44
C VAL A 186 56.15 28.83 9.68
N MET A 187 56.80 28.28 8.65
CA MET A 187 56.27 27.14 7.88
C MET A 187 56.03 25.91 8.77
N LYS A 188 56.93 25.64 9.73
CA LYS A 188 56.75 24.56 10.70
C LYS A 188 55.51 24.75 11.55
N SER A 189 55.27 25.97 12.05
CA SER A 189 54.08 26.30 12.82
C SER A 189 52.80 26.11 12.01
N GLU A 190 52.81 26.44 10.71
CA GLU A 190 51.64 26.22 9.85
C GLU A 190 51.30 24.74 9.67
N ILE A 191 52.31 23.87 9.52
CA ILE A 191 52.11 22.42 9.48
C ILE A 191 51.48 21.93 10.79
N GLU A 192 51.99 22.39 11.93
CA GLU A 192 51.45 22.01 13.25
C GLU A 192 49.98 22.41 13.39
N CYS A 193 49.61 23.63 12.98
CA CYS A 193 48.22 24.08 12.94
C CYS A 193 47.34 23.20 12.03
N ASN A 194 47.80 22.87 10.83
CA ASN A 194 47.06 22.02 9.89
C ASN A 194 46.87 20.60 10.46
N LEU A 195 47.91 20.04 11.11
CA LEU A 195 47.84 18.72 11.73
C LEU A 195 46.84 18.69 12.89
N ASP A 196 46.77 19.75 13.68
CA ASP A 196 45.78 19.83 14.77
C ASP A 196 44.35 19.98 14.24
N GLU A 197 44.14 20.75 13.16
CA GLU A 197 42.84 20.79 12.47
C GLU A 197 42.44 19.40 11.95
N ILE A 198 43.36 18.66 11.31
CA ILE A 198 43.10 17.28 10.84
C ILE A 198 42.72 16.36 11.99
N LYS A 199 43.42 16.43 13.13
CA LYS A 199 43.09 15.63 14.33
C LYS A 199 41.68 15.96 14.84
N GLU A 200 41.31 17.23 14.89
CA GLU A 200 39.97 17.65 15.32
C GLU A 200 38.88 17.20 14.34
N LEU A 201 39.14 17.24 13.03
CA LEU A 201 38.21 16.73 12.02
C LEU A 201 38.05 15.21 12.10
N ASN A 202 39.06 14.46 12.53
CA ASN A 202 38.98 13.00 12.69
C ASN A 202 38.26 12.53 13.97
N LYS A 203 38.11 13.40 14.98
CA LYS A 203 37.38 13.08 16.23
C LYS A 203 35.87 13.25 16.13
N LYS A 204 35.39 14.02 15.16
CA LYS A 204 33.98 14.29 14.90
C LYS A 204 33.37 13.22 13.99
#